data_AF-A0A7K3PUF5-F1
#
_entry.id   AF-A0A7K3PUF5-F1
#
_cell.length_a   1.000
_cell.length_b   1.000
_cell.length_c   1.000
_cell.angle_alpha   90.00
_cell.angle_beta   90.00
_cell.angle_gamma   90.00
#
_symmetry.space_group_name_H-M   'P 1'
#
loop_
_entity.id
_entity.type
_entity.pdbx_description
1 polymer ?
#
loop_
_entity_poly.entity_id
_entity_poly.type
_entity_poly.pdbx_seq_one_letter_code
_entity_poly.pdbx_strand_id
1 'polypeptide(L)'
;MSATAAGPVAPGVVCAFAVTRTPPDPAALAAARGHEEGGPLRVLSAGDLCLVVQDVPAALFDAEALTERLNRPADLERCARAHHRGVEAAAGQGPVVPLPM
;
A
#
# COMPACT_ATOMS: atom_id res chain seq x y z
N MET A 1 -10.31 25.66 -19.14
CA MET A 1 -9.72 24.55 -18.37
C MET A 1 -10.80 23.51 -18.21
N SER A 2 -10.80 22.48 -19.05
CA SER A 2 -11.82 21.44 -19.01
C SER A 2 -11.48 20.46 -17.90
N ALA A 3 -12.38 20.30 -16.94
CA ALA A 3 -12.30 19.26 -15.93
C ALA A 3 -12.58 17.91 -16.62
N THR A 4 -11.56 17.05 -16.69
CA THR A 4 -11.75 15.65 -17.05
C THR A 4 -12.63 15.01 -15.98
N ALA A 5 -13.83 14.59 -16.35
CA ALA A 5 -14.68 13.79 -15.48
C ALA A 5 -13.93 12.51 -15.13
N ALA A 6 -13.69 12.28 -13.83
CA ALA A 6 -13.17 11.01 -13.36
C ALA A 6 -14.13 9.90 -13.81
N GLY A 7 -13.62 8.96 -14.61
CA GLY A 7 -14.35 7.74 -14.95
C GLY A 7 -14.73 6.97 -13.68
N PRO A 8 -15.61 5.95 -13.79
CA PRO A 8 -16.01 5.17 -12.63
C PRO A 8 -14.76 4.67 -11.91
N VAL A 9 -14.63 5.05 -10.64
CA VAL A 9 -13.52 4.61 -9.78
C VAL A 9 -13.67 3.10 -9.68
N ALA A 10 -12.73 2.36 -10.29
CA ALA A 10 -12.72 0.90 -10.16
C ALA A 10 -12.78 0.54 -8.68
N PRO A 11 -13.52 -0.52 -8.28
CA PRO A 11 -13.58 -0.92 -6.89
C PRO A 11 -12.16 -1.11 -6.34
N GLY A 12 -11.85 -0.38 -5.28
CA GLY A 12 -10.55 -0.40 -4.62
C GLY A 12 -10.56 -1.34 -3.43
N VAL A 13 -9.42 -1.97 -3.16
CA VAL A 13 -9.13 -2.63 -1.88
C VAL A 13 -7.99 -1.90 -1.19
N VAL A 14 -7.89 -2.04 0.14
CA VAL A 14 -6.83 -1.42 0.93
C VAL A 14 -5.75 -2.48 1.18
N CYS A 15 -4.57 -2.29 0.60
CA CYS A 15 -3.38 -3.10 0.91
C CYS A 15 -2.70 -2.51 2.15
N ALA A 16 -2.46 -3.32 3.17
CA ALA A 16 -1.80 -2.91 4.40
C ALA A 16 -0.37 -3.46 4.46
N PHE A 17 0.59 -2.58 4.74
CA PHE A 17 2.02 -2.89 4.70
C PHE A 17 2.59 -3.15 6.08
N ALA A 18 2.25 -2.28 7.03
CA ALA A 18 2.81 -2.32 8.37
C ALA A 18 1.88 -1.68 9.40
N VAL A 19 2.09 -2.04 10.65
CA VAL A 19 1.47 -1.41 11.83
C VAL A 19 2.56 -0.75 12.67
N THR A 20 2.28 0.45 13.17
CA THR A 20 3.16 1.21 14.04
C THR A 20 2.37 1.95 15.11
N ARG A 21 3.02 2.29 16.22
CA ARG A 21 2.50 3.26 17.21
C ARG A 21 2.89 4.69 16.88
N THR A 22 3.99 4.87 16.15
CA THR A 22 4.50 6.19 15.76
C THR A 22 4.11 6.46 14.31
N PRO A 23 3.15 7.35 14.03
CA PRO A 23 2.74 7.63 12.67
C PRO A 23 3.91 8.23 11.87
N PRO A 24 4.20 7.73 10.65
CA PRO A 24 5.19 8.35 9.78
C PRO A 24 4.70 9.73 9.31
N ASP A 25 5.65 10.58 8.88
CA ASP A 25 5.31 11.85 8.24
C ASP A 25 4.45 11.62 6.98
N PRO A 26 3.25 12.20 6.88
CA PRO A 26 2.34 11.92 5.76
C PRO A 26 2.90 12.31 4.40
N ALA A 27 3.69 13.39 4.31
CA ALA A 27 4.24 13.86 3.04
C ALA A 27 5.39 12.95 2.56
N ALA A 28 6.28 12.57 3.46
CA ALA A 28 7.33 11.58 3.20
C ALA A 28 6.73 10.22 2.83
N LEU A 29 5.65 9.81 3.52
CA LEU A 29 4.96 8.56 3.22
C LEU A 29 4.33 8.59 1.82
N ALA A 30 3.61 9.66 1.47
CA ALA A 30 2.99 9.80 0.15
C ALA A 30 4.02 9.84 -1.00
N ALA A 31 5.26 10.28 -0.73
CA ALA A 31 6.35 10.29 -1.70
C ALA A 31 7.05 8.91 -1.85
N ALA A 32 6.87 8.00 -0.91
CA ALA A 32 7.42 6.65 -0.98
C ALA A 32 6.66 5.78 -2.01
N ARG A 33 7.35 4.81 -2.61
CA ARG A 33 6.80 3.96 -3.67
C ARG A 33 6.24 2.65 -3.11
N GLY A 34 4.91 2.52 -3.10
CA GLY A 34 4.20 1.25 -2.89
C GLY A 34 4.08 0.40 -4.17
N HIS A 35 2.94 -0.25 -4.36
CA HIS A 35 2.57 -0.92 -5.61
C HIS A 35 2.38 0.09 -6.74
N GLU A 36 2.83 -0.24 -7.95
CA GLU A 36 2.84 0.68 -9.09
C GLU A 36 1.44 1.04 -9.58
N GLU A 37 0.49 0.12 -9.39
CA GLU A 37 -0.91 0.25 -9.81
C GLU A 37 -1.77 0.93 -8.74
N GLY A 38 -1.21 1.20 -7.56
CA GLY A 38 -1.89 1.83 -6.44
C GLY A 38 -1.76 3.35 -6.38
N GLY A 39 -2.52 3.95 -5.48
CA GLY A 39 -2.40 5.37 -5.11
C GLY A 39 -1.17 5.67 -4.23
N PRO A 40 -1.05 6.87 -3.66
CA PRO A 40 -0.01 7.17 -2.68
C PRO A 40 -0.18 6.30 -1.42
N LEU A 41 0.93 6.01 -0.73
CA LEU A 41 0.88 5.44 0.61
C LEU A 41 0.27 6.46 1.58
N ARG A 42 -0.56 6.00 2.50
CA ARG A 42 -1.23 6.83 3.50
C ARG A 42 -1.33 6.12 4.84
N VAL A 43 -1.57 6.90 5.89
CA VAL A 43 -1.85 6.37 7.22
C VAL A 43 -3.35 6.12 7.38
N LEU A 44 -3.70 5.01 8.02
CA LEU A 44 -5.03 4.74 8.54
C LEU A 44 -4.93 4.55 10.06
N SER A 45 -5.61 5.39 10.83
CA SER A 45 -5.60 5.31 12.29
C SER A 45 -6.56 4.23 12.79
N ALA A 46 -6.11 3.45 13.78
CA ALA A 46 -6.87 2.40 14.44
C ALA A 46 -6.58 2.42 15.95
N GLY A 47 -7.27 3.30 16.67
CA GLY A 47 -6.99 3.57 18.09
C GLY A 47 -5.58 4.12 18.27
N ASP A 48 -4.81 3.50 19.18
CA ASP A 48 -3.41 3.87 19.46
C ASP A 48 -2.41 3.33 18.42
N LEU A 49 -2.91 2.66 17.37
CA LEU A 49 -2.12 2.11 16.29
C LEU A 49 -2.40 2.86 14.98
N CYS A 50 -1.42 2.83 14.10
CA CYS A 50 -1.47 3.37 12.76
C CYS A 50 -1.08 2.28 11.78
N LEU A 51 -1.86 2.12 10.72
CA LEU A 51 -1.53 1.27 9.58
C LEU A 51 -0.96 2.14 8.47
N VAL A 52 0.12 1.67 7.85
CA VAL A 52 0.56 2.17 6.54
C VAL A 52 -0.14 1.36 5.47
N VAL A 53 -0.90 2.04 4.62
CA VAL A 53 -1.78 1.42 3.63
C VAL A 53 -1.66 2.09 2.27
N GLN A 54 -2.13 1.39 1.23
CA GLN A 54 -2.30 1.90 -0.12
C GLN A 54 -3.66 1.46 -0.65
N ASP A 55 -4.40 2.37 -1.28
CA ASP A 55 -5.56 2.00 -2.08
C ASP A 55 -5.06 1.41 -3.42
N VAL A 56 -5.51 0.21 -3.75
CA VAL A 56 -5.07 -0.54 -4.92
C VAL A 56 -6.28 -1.11 -5.69
N PRO A 57 -6.18 -1.36 -7.01
CA PRO A 57 -7.29 -1.88 -7.79
C PRO A 57 -7.68 -3.30 -7.36
N ALA A 58 -8.96 -3.55 -7.05
CA ALA A 58 -9.42 -4.88 -6.64
C ALA A 58 -9.09 -5.96 -7.69
N ALA A 59 -9.25 -5.64 -8.98
CA ALA A 59 -8.97 -6.56 -10.09
C ALA A 59 -7.52 -7.10 -10.14
N LEU A 60 -6.61 -6.52 -9.36
CA LEU A 60 -5.21 -6.91 -9.27
C LEU A 60 -4.78 -7.36 -7.86
N PHE A 61 -5.61 -7.12 -6.83
CA PHE A 61 -5.23 -7.23 -5.42
C PHE A 61 -6.31 -7.85 -4.52
N ASP A 62 -7.46 -8.25 -5.06
CA ASP A 62 -8.35 -9.15 -4.35
C ASP A 62 -7.67 -10.51 -4.11
N ALA A 63 -8.27 -11.35 -3.26
CA ALA A 63 -7.61 -12.57 -2.81
C ALA A 63 -7.23 -13.52 -3.96
N GLU A 64 -8.08 -13.64 -4.98
CA GLU A 64 -7.84 -14.52 -6.12
C GLU A 64 -6.76 -13.94 -7.04
N ALA A 65 -6.90 -12.68 -7.45
CA ALA A 65 -5.96 -12.00 -8.34
C ALA A 65 -4.57 -11.88 -7.69
N LEU A 66 -4.50 -11.55 -6.40
CA LEU A 66 -3.24 -11.48 -5.67
C LEU A 66 -2.57 -12.85 -5.61
N THR A 67 -3.31 -13.91 -5.27
CA THR A 67 -2.78 -15.28 -5.23
C THR A 67 -2.19 -15.69 -6.58
N GLU A 68 -2.89 -15.41 -7.68
CA GLU A 68 -2.42 -15.74 -9.01
C GLU A 68 -1.13 -14.97 -9.37
N ARG A 69 -1.06 -13.68 -9.04
CA ARG A 69 0.13 -12.84 -9.23
C ARG A 69 1.32 -13.34 -8.40
N LEU A 70 1.11 -13.68 -7.14
CA LEU A 70 2.19 -14.16 -6.26
C LEU A 70 2.76 -15.53 -6.70
N ASN A 71 2.04 -16.29 -7.52
CA ASN A 71 2.54 -17.52 -8.15
C ASN A 71 3.39 -17.26 -9.42
N ARG A 72 3.46 -16.03 -9.92
CA ARG A 72 4.31 -15.65 -11.06
C ARG A 72 5.61 -15.02 -10.53
N PRO A 73 6.80 -15.60 -10.78
CA PRO A 73 8.05 -15.16 -10.14
C PRO A 73 8.38 -13.67 -10.31
N ALA A 74 8.17 -13.11 -11.50
CA ALA A 74 8.46 -11.70 -11.77
C ALA A 74 7.48 -10.76 -11.05
N ASP A 75 6.21 -11.15 -10.94
CA ASP A 75 5.20 -10.38 -10.23
C ASP A 75 5.38 -10.49 -8.72
N LEU A 76 5.72 -11.68 -8.22
CA LEU A 76 6.09 -11.91 -6.83
C LEU A 76 7.24 -11.00 -6.40
N GLU A 77 8.34 -10.94 -7.17
CA GLU A 77 9.46 -10.06 -6.85
C GLU A 77 9.02 -8.60 -6.80
N ARG A 78 8.24 -8.14 -7.79
CA ARG A 78 7.75 -6.77 -7.83
C ARG A 78 6.87 -6.45 -6.62
N CYS A 79 5.94 -7.33 -6.29
CA CYS A 79 5.06 -7.19 -5.14
C CYS A 79 5.85 -7.17 -3.83
N ALA A 80 6.78 -8.10 -3.63
CA ALA A 80 7.59 -8.18 -2.43
C ALA A 80 8.45 -6.93 -2.23
N ARG A 81 9.07 -6.41 -3.29
CA ARG A 81 9.86 -5.15 -3.22
C ARG A 81 8.98 -3.94 -2.94
N ALA A 82 7.82 -3.86 -3.58
CA ALA A 82 6.85 -2.80 -3.32
C ALA A 82 6.36 -2.84 -1.86
N HIS A 83 6.06 -4.04 -1.36
CA HIS A 83 5.66 -4.27 0.02
C HIS A 83 6.78 -3.85 0.99
N HIS A 84 8.01 -4.26 0.74
CA HIS A 84 9.16 -3.90 1.57
C HIS A 84 9.37 -2.39 1.66
N ARG A 85 9.25 -1.66 0.53
CA ARG A 85 9.35 -0.19 0.55
C ARG A 85 8.27 0.48 1.40
N GLY A 86 7.05 -0.07 1.41
CA GLY A 86 5.98 0.42 2.31
C GLY A 86 6.31 0.19 3.79
N VAL A 87 6.91 -0.95 4.12
CA VAL A 87 7.40 -1.26 5.48
C VAL A 87 8.55 -0.33 5.87
N GLU A 88 9.52 -0.12 4.99
CA GLU A 88 10.66 0.80 5.22
C GLU A 88 10.17 2.24 5.45
N ALA A 89 9.18 2.70 4.67
CA ALA A 89 8.58 4.02 4.84
C ALA A 89 7.91 4.19 6.21
N ALA A 90 7.33 3.12 6.77
CA ALA A 90 6.79 3.12 8.12
C ALA A 90 7.90 3.15 9.20
N ALA A 91 9.04 2.50 8.93
CA ALA A 91 10.12 2.30 9.90
C ALA A 91 10.95 3.56 10.21
N GLY A 92 10.81 4.62 9.41
CA GLY A 92 11.61 5.84 9.54
C GLY A 92 11.46 6.59 10.87
N GLN A 93 10.39 6.35 11.64
CA GLN A 93 10.08 7.07 12.88
C GLN A 93 10.02 6.17 14.13
N GLY A 94 10.32 4.87 14.02
CA GLY A 94 10.31 3.96 15.17
C GLY A 94 9.98 2.51 14.83
N PRO A 95 9.67 1.68 15.85
CA PRO A 95 9.37 0.27 15.66
C PRO A 95 8.13 0.04 14.81
N VAL A 96 8.22 -0.91 13.89
CA VAL A 96 7.13 -1.33 13.01
C VAL A 96 6.95 -2.84 13.05
N VAL A 97 5.71 -3.28 12.87
CA VAL A 97 5.37 -4.68 12.62
C VAL A 97 4.98 -4.82 11.15
N PRO A 98 5.77 -5.49 10.31
CA PRO A 98 5.38 -5.79 8.94
C PRO A 98 4.15 -6.70 8.93
N LEU A 99 3.20 -6.43 8.04
CA LEU A 99 2.06 -7.30 7.80
C LEU A 99 2.42 -8.33 6.73
N PRO A 100 1.82 -9.54 6.75
CA PRO A 100 2.03 -10.49 5.68
C PRO A 100 1.55 -9.90 4.36
N MET A 101 2.32 -10.15 3.31
CA MET A 101 1.89 -9.96 1.92
C MET A 101 1.04 -11.16 1.48
#